data_AF-A0A699X2S7-F1
#
_entry.id   AF-A0A699X2S7-F1
#
_cell.length_a   1.000
_cell.length_b   1.000
_cell.length_c   1.000
_cell.angle_alpha   90.00
_cell.angle_beta   90.00
_cell.angle_gamma   90.00
#
_symmetry.space_group_name_H-M   'P 1'
#
loop_
_entity.id
_entity.type
_entity.pdbx_description
1 polymer ?
#
loop_
_entity_poly.entity_id
_entity_poly.type
_entity_poly.pdbx_seq_one_letter_code
_entity_poly.pdbx_strand_id
1 'polypeptide(L)'
;FTYTATDNQDATSATAATFTIPVAAPLPVVLVSFDAQRLGTSATLTWATASERNSDYFAVERSLDGQTFVELGQVASHGTTQLHNSYQFVDAELARTG
;
A
#
# COMPACT_ATOMS: atom_id res chain seq x y z
N PHE A 1 15.98 -13.55 14.73
CA PHE A 1 16.85 -14.74 14.74
C PHE A 1 18.02 -14.47 15.67
N THR A 2 18.34 -15.36 16.60
CA THR A 2 19.46 -15.18 17.55
C THR A 2 20.62 -16.06 17.08
N TYR A 3 21.77 -15.45 16.82
CA TYR A 3 23.00 -16.17 16.53
C TYR A 3 23.95 -16.02 17.71
N THR A 4 24.56 -17.13 18.12
CA THR A 4 25.74 -17.13 19.00
C THR A 4 26.97 -17.39 18.14
N ALA A 5 27.91 -16.45 18.12
CA ALA A 5 29.22 -16.65 17.52
C ALA A 5 30.20 -17.09 18.61
N THR A 6 30.86 -18.22 18.41
CA THR A 6 31.96 -18.71 19.25
C THR A 6 33.23 -18.59 18.43
N ASP A 7 34.23 -17.86 18.94
CA ASP A 7 35.56 -17.82 18.33
C ASP A 7 36.27 -19.17 18.54
N ASN A 8 37.33 -19.45 17.77
CA ASN A 8 38.11 -20.69 17.83
C ASN A 8 38.93 -20.87 19.13
N GLN A 9 38.73 -20.01 20.12
CA GLN A 9 39.34 -20.04 21.46
C GLN A 9 38.30 -20.12 22.60
N ASP A 10 37.04 -20.48 22.31
CA ASP A 10 35.93 -20.60 23.29
C ASP A 10 35.61 -19.30 24.07
N ALA A 11 36.17 -18.16 23.67
CA ALA A 11 35.88 -16.86 24.27
C ALA A 11 34.49 -16.37 23.81
N THR A 12 33.60 -16.11 24.76
CA THR A 12 32.28 -15.53 24.51
C THR A 12 32.35 -14.02 24.71
N SER A 13 31.93 -13.23 23.71
CA SER A 13 31.83 -11.77 23.84
C SER A 13 30.84 -11.39 24.95
N ALA A 14 31.29 -10.58 25.93
CA ALA A 14 30.44 -10.08 27.02
C ALA A 14 29.41 -9.04 26.57
N THR A 15 29.55 -8.54 25.34
CA THR A 15 28.65 -7.55 24.74
C THR A 15 27.86 -8.21 23.61
N ALA A 16 26.53 -8.08 23.66
CA ALA A 16 25.66 -8.56 22.60
C ALA A 16 25.98 -7.82 21.28
N ALA A 17 26.26 -8.57 20.22
CA ALA A 17 26.33 -8.02 18.88
C ALA A 17 24.91 -7.94 18.31
N THR A 18 24.45 -6.72 18.02
CA THR A 18 23.18 -6.53 17.33
C THR A 18 23.35 -6.82 15.85
N PHE A 19 22.64 -7.83 15.35
CA PHE A 19 22.53 -8.09 13.91
C PHE A 19 21.19 -7.57 13.42
N THR A 20 21.21 -6.46 12.68
CA THR A 20 20.02 -5.89 12.06
C THR A 20 19.84 -6.49 10.67
N ILE A 21 18.77 -7.24 10.46
CA ILE A 21 18.36 -7.68 9.11
C ILE A 21 17.35 -6.66 8.59
N PRO A 22 17.71 -5.81 7.61
CA PRO A 22 16.74 -4.90 7.01
C PRO A 22 15.75 -5.73 6.19
N VAL A 23 14.53 -5.90 6.71
CA VAL A 23 13.41 -6.37 5.90
C VAL A 23 12.87 -5.18 5.12
N ALA A 24 13.27 -5.06 3.86
CA ALA A 24 12.53 -4.23 2.93
C ALA A 24 11.20 -4.97 2.67
N ALA A 25 10.09 -4.46 3.21
CA ALA A 25 8.78 -4.78 2.69
C ALA A 25 8.58 -3.87 1.47
N PRO A 26 8.86 -4.31 0.22
CA PRO A 26 8.53 -3.50 -0.93
C PRO A 26 7.04 -3.16 -0.84
N LEU A 27 6.68 -1.90 -1.14
CA LEU A 27 5.27 -1.54 -1.22
C LEU A 27 4.58 -2.54 -2.16
N PRO A 28 3.46 -3.15 -1.74
CA PRO A 28 2.84 -4.25 -2.46
C PRO A 28 2.27 -3.82 -3.82
N VAL A 29 2.23 -2.53 -4.12
CA VAL A 29 1.71 -2.00 -5.39
C VAL A 29 2.63 -0.88 -5.91
N VAL A 30 2.89 -0.88 -7.21
CA VAL A 30 3.55 0.23 -7.92
C VAL A 30 2.52 0.93 -8.78
N LEU A 31 2.17 2.17 -8.45
CA LEU A 31 1.23 2.99 -9.21
C LEU A 31 1.91 3.63 -10.43
N VAL A 32 1.22 3.60 -11.56
CA VAL A 32 1.58 4.33 -12.79
C VAL A 32 0.93 5.70 -12.79
N SER A 33 -0.36 5.75 -12.43
CA SER A 33 -1.14 6.98 -12.41
C SER A 33 -2.29 6.87 -11.43
N PHE A 34 -2.73 8.02 -10.95
CA PHE A 34 -3.96 8.20 -10.19
C PHE A 34 -4.54 9.56 -10.56
N ASP A 35 -5.81 9.57 -10.97
CA ASP A 35 -6.54 10.77 -11.34
C ASP A 35 -7.95 10.71 -10.76
N ALA A 36 -8.46 11.86 -10.32
CA ALA A 36 -9.81 12.00 -9.79
C ALA A 36 -10.50 13.18 -10.46
N GLN A 37 -11.56 12.91 -11.21
CA GLN A 37 -12.30 13.92 -11.96
C GLN A 37 -13.69 14.09 -11.40
N ARG A 38 -14.02 15.31 -11.00
CA ARG A 38 -15.37 15.67 -10.57
C ARG A 38 -16.29 15.83 -11.78
N LEU A 39 -17.39 15.10 -11.78
CA LEU A 39 -18.48 15.19 -12.74
C LEU A 39 -19.79 15.51 -12.01
N GLY A 40 -20.14 16.80 -11.97
CA GLY A 40 -21.35 17.28 -11.30
C GLY A 40 -21.33 16.94 -9.80
N THR A 41 -22.25 16.08 -9.37
CA THR A 41 -22.39 15.63 -7.97
C THR A 41 -21.66 14.31 -7.69
N SER A 42 -20.83 13.84 -8.63
CA SER A 42 -20.05 12.61 -8.52
C SER A 42 -18.58 12.85 -8.84
N ALA A 43 -17.68 11.99 -8.37
CA ALA A 43 -16.29 11.93 -8.80
C ALA A 43 -15.98 10.56 -9.39
N THR A 44 -15.26 10.55 -10.49
CA THR A 44 -14.68 9.33 -11.06
C THR A 44 -13.20 9.30 -10.72
N LEU A 45 -12.79 8.28 -9.99
CA LEU A 45 -11.41 7.98 -9.70
C LEU A 45 -10.93 6.93 -10.70
N THR A 46 -9.75 7.14 -11.26
CA THR A 46 -9.09 6.18 -12.15
C THR A 46 -7.63 6.06 -11.78
N TRP A 47 -7.13 4.84 -11.73
CA TRP A 47 -5.72 4.59 -11.45
C TRP A 47 -5.23 3.39 -12.21
N ALA A 48 -3.91 3.32 -12.36
CA ALA A 48 -3.25 2.20 -12.99
C ALA A 48 -2.06 1.74 -12.17
N THR A 49 -1.83 0.43 -12.15
CA THR A 49 -0.68 -0.19 -11.50
C THR A 49 0.27 -0.73 -12.56
N ALA A 50 1.57 -0.68 -12.30
CA ALA A 50 2.58 -1.37 -13.09
C ALA A 50 2.79 -2.79 -12.57
N SER A 51 2.64 -2.99 -11.26
CA SER A 51 2.72 -4.28 -10.60
C SER A 51 2.00 -4.26 -9.25
N GLU A 52 1.57 -5.45 -8.84
CA GLU A 52 0.92 -5.76 -7.58
C GLU A 52 1.55 -7.03 -7.00
N ARG A 53 1.67 -7.12 -5.68
CA ARG A 53 2.26 -8.26 -4.97
C ARG A 53 1.51 -8.47 -3.68
N ASN A 54 0.86 -9.64 -3.57
CA ASN A 54 0.03 -10.01 -2.42
C ASN A 54 -1.03 -8.93 -2.10
N SER A 55 -1.56 -8.27 -3.13
CA SER A 55 -2.66 -7.32 -2.97
C SER A 55 -3.99 -8.09 -2.97
N ASP A 56 -4.94 -7.72 -2.13
CA ASP A 56 -6.29 -8.31 -2.16
C ASP A 56 -7.27 -7.33 -2.82
N TYR A 57 -7.29 -6.09 -2.35
CA TYR A 57 -8.12 -5.02 -2.87
C TYR A 57 -7.49 -3.63 -2.64
N PHE A 58 -8.07 -2.63 -3.29
CA PHE A 58 -7.84 -1.21 -3.03
C PHE A 58 -9.03 -0.64 -2.25
N ALA A 59 -8.78 -0.10 -1.05
CA ALA A 59 -9.76 0.72 -0.34
C ALA A 59 -9.81 2.11 -0.98
N VAL A 60 -11.00 2.55 -1.37
CA VAL A 60 -11.21 3.89 -1.90
C VAL A 60 -11.77 4.75 -0.78
N GLU A 61 -11.03 5.77 -0.39
CA GLU A 61 -11.40 6.68 0.68
C GLU A 61 -11.56 8.12 0.17
N ARG A 62 -12.43 8.89 0.84
CA ARG A 62 -12.63 10.32 0.57
C ARG A 62 -12.41 11.14 1.83
N SER A 63 -11.80 12.30 1.66
CA SER A 63 -11.66 13.32 2.69
C SER A 63 -12.09 14.68 2.16
N LEU A 64 -12.78 15.47 2.99
CA LEU A 64 -13.16 16.85 2.66
C LEU A 64 -12.20 17.89 3.24
N ASP A 65 -11.43 17.49 4.25
CA ASP A 65 -10.46 18.33 4.98
C ASP A 65 -9.00 17.93 4.68
N GLY A 66 -8.78 16.85 3.92
CA GLY A 66 -7.47 16.26 3.64
C GLY A 66 -6.85 15.54 4.84
N GLN A 67 -7.58 15.37 5.94
CA GLN A 67 -7.09 14.79 7.20
C GLN A 67 -7.92 13.59 7.65
N THR A 68 -9.24 13.71 7.59
CA THR A 68 -10.18 12.67 7.96
C THR A 68 -10.68 11.98 6.70
N PHE A 69 -10.37 10.69 6.58
CA PHE A 69 -10.76 9.88 5.44
C PHE A 69 -11.89 8.93 5.82
N VAL A 70 -12.86 8.77 4.92
CA VAL A 70 -13.98 7.84 5.06
C VAL A 70 -13.92 6.87 3.88
N GLU A 71 -13.94 5.57 4.18
CA GLU A 71 -14.00 4.52 3.16
C GLU A 71 -15.35 4.56 2.42
N LEU A 72 -15.28 4.65 1.09
CA LEU A 72 -16.44 4.62 0.19
C LEU A 72 -16.71 3.22 -0.35
N GLY A 73 -15.68 2.38 -0.43
CA GLY A 73 -15.77 1.02 -0.92
C GLY A 73 -14.42 0.44 -1.29
N GLN A 74 -14.46 -0.76 -1.88
CA GLN A 74 -13.27 -1.53 -2.23
C GLN A 74 -13.32 -1.97 -3.69
N VAL A 75 -12.17 -1.97 -4.36
CA VAL A 75 -11.99 -2.51 -5.70
C VAL A 75 -11.04 -3.68 -5.63
N ALA A 76 -11.50 -4.88 -6.03
CA ALA A 76 -10.66 -6.08 -6.04
C ALA A 76 -9.41 -5.85 -6.90
N SER A 77 -8.25 -6.24 -6.38
CA SER A 77 -6.99 -6.17 -7.09
C SER A 77 -6.77 -7.41 -7.97
N HIS A 78 -5.65 -7.46 -8.68
CA HIS A 78 -5.23 -8.62 -9.45
C HIS A 78 -4.26 -9.53 -8.68
N GLY A 79 -4.13 -9.37 -7.35
CA GLY A 79 -3.34 -10.29 -6.54
C GLY A 79 -1.84 -10.00 -6.61
N THR A 80 -1.13 -10.91 -7.28
CA THR A 80 0.29 -10.77 -7.61
C THR A 80 0.46 -10.77 -9.12
N THR A 81 0.85 -9.63 -9.67
CA THR A 81 0.99 -9.44 -11.10
C THR A 81 2.06 -8.39 -11.41
N GLN A 82 2.75 -8.56 -12.54
CA GLN A 82 3.70 -7.58 -13.08
C GLN A 82 3.15 -6.92 -14.35
N LEU A 83 1.85 -7.09 -14.60
CA LEU A 83 1.16 -6.51 -15.73
C LEU A 83 0.52 -5.19 -15.34
N HIS A 84 0.35 -4.33 -16.35
CA HIS A 84 -0.39 -3.10 -16.21
C HIS A 84 -1.88 -3.38 -16.00
N ASN A 85 -2.43 -2.98 -14.85
CA ASN A 85 -3.88 -3.06 -14.60
C ASN A 85 -4.46 -1.67 -14.40
N SER A 86 -5.64 -1.45 -14.98
CA SER A 86 -6.40 -0.22 -14.85
C SER A 86 -7.63 -0.45 -13.98
N TYR A 87 -7.95 0.54 -13.17
CA TYR A 87 -9.06 0.51 -12.22
C TYR A 87 -9.88 1.79 -12.30
N GLN A 88 -11.14 1.69 -11.89
CA GLN A 88 -12.07 2.81 -11.82
C GLN A 88 -13.00 2.65 -10.61
N PHE A 89 -13.29 3.76 -9.94
CA PHE A 89 -14.32 3.84 -8.91
C PHE A 89 -15.12 5.13 -9.07
N VAL A 90 -16.44 5.06 -8.87
CA VAL A 90 -17.32 6.23 -8.91
C VAL A 90 -17.82 6.54 -7.51
N ASP A 91 -17.41 7.70 -7.01
CA ASP A 91 -18.04 8.33 -5.86
C ASP A 91 -19.29 9.07 -6.30
N ALA A 92 -20.46 8.48 -6.06
CA ALA A 92 -21.75 9.03 -6.47
C ALA A 92 -22.30 10.13 -5.54
N GLU A 93 -21.67 10.40 -4.39
CA GLU A 93 -22.27 11.19 -3.31
C GLU A 93 -21.50 12.47 -2.94
N LEU A 94 -20.75 13.08 -3.84
CA LEU A 94 -20.03 14.34 -3.54
C LEU A 94 -20.96 15.46 -3.05
N ALA A 95 -22.23 15.45 -3.42
CA ALA A 95 -23.17 16.53 -3.11
C ALA A 95 -23.88 16.42 -1.74
N ARG A 96 -23.77 15.29 -1.04
CA ARG A 96 -24.50 15.08 0.23
C ARG A 96 -23.72 15.44 1.49
N THR A 97 -22.45 15.77 1.36
CA THR A 97 -21.55 15.99 2.51
C THR A 97 -21.03 17.42 2.62
N GLY A 98 -21.79 18.41 2.14
CA GLY A 98 -21.51 19.85 2.31
C GLY A 98 -22.18 20.44 3.55
#